data_AF-X1IR47-F1
#
_entry.id   AF-X1IR47-F1
#
_cell.length_a   1.000
_cell.length_b   1.000
_cell.length_c   1.000
_cell.angle_alpha   90.00
_cell.angle_beta   90.00
_cell.angle_gamma   90.00
#
_symmetry.space_group_name_H-M   'P 1'
#
loop_
_entity.id
_entity.type
_entity.pdbx_description
1 polymer ?
#
loop_
_entity_poly.entity_id
_entity_poly.type
_entity_poly.pdbx_seq_one_letter_code
_entity_poly.pdbx_strand_id
1 'polypeptide(L)'
;DYSQPVVSYNDFYQPINFWDFDQGNDLDNNYDSAIVDPALDPVPEGSQMYEVPLYQDANQHNYQLQCASPCLDAGNPYSDYSMEPLPNGERINLGAYGGTPWATKTDILPPDPNNCAIRIMVNSIHIDPNGVKYTNSALVDLELIAFDDCGITEMTFKNNGEAWSSPIPFSSIYRGWEMNTETVDYHAPCVVYARFSDAKGNWSAPVADTIIYDPLPPQIHSITINDGAEYTNSTQV
;
A
#
# COMPACT_ATOMS: atom_id res chain seq x y z
N ASP A 1 -13.08 18.20 -24.48
CA ASP A 1 -13.53 18.54 -23.12
C ASP A 1 -14.44 17.41 -22.70
N TYR A 2 -13.86 16.36 -22.10
CA TYR A 2 -14.63 15.21 -21.68
C TYR A 2 -15.22 15.59 -20.32
N SER A 3 -16.51 15.91 -20.28
CA SER A 3 -17.24 16.10 -19.03
C SER A 3 -17.47 14.75 -18.39
N GLN A 4 -17.26 14.65 -17.07
CA GLN A 4 -17.67 13.49 -16.27
C GLN A 4 -19.10 13.07 -16.65
N PRO A 5 -19.40 11.75 -16.77
CA PRO A 5 -20.75 11.30 -17.01
C PRO A 5 -21.67 11.83 -15.90
N VAL A 6 -22.80 12.44 -16.29
CA VAL A 6 -23.81 12.92 -15.34
C VAL A 6 -24.68 11.75 -14.95
N VAL A 7 -24.45 11.22 -13.75
CA VAL A 7 -25.10 10.00 -13.25
C VAL A 7 -26.35 10.38 -12.45
N SER A 8 -27.53 9.83 -12.78
CA SER A 8 -28.81 10.17 -12.14
C SER A 8 -29.30 9.09 -11.16
N TYR A 9 -29.98 9.49 -10.08
CA TYR A 9 -30.42 8.60 -8.98
C TYR A 9 -31.35 7.46 -9.41
N ASN A 10 -32.05 7.59 -10.54
CA ASN A 10 -33.03 6.60 -10.99
C ASN A 10 -32.43 5.41 -11.75
N ASP A 11 -31.14 5.44 -12.10
CA ASP A 11 -30.54 4.42 -12.98
C ASP A 11 -29.82 3.28 -12.21
N PHE A 12 -29.83 3.26 -10.85
CA PHE A 12 -28.78 2.56 -10.08
C PHE A 12 -29.19 1.59 -8.95
N TYR A 13 -30.48 1.29 -8.76
CA TYR A 13 -30.94 0.30 -7.75
C TYR A 13 -31.47 -1.02 -8.35
N GLN A 14 -31.32 -1.23 -9.65
CA GLN A 14 -31.78 -2.45 -10.31
C GLN A 14 -30.60 -3.42 -10.56
N PRO A 15 -30.83 -4.74 -10.52
CA PRO A 15 -29.81 -5.72 -10.91
C PRO A 15 -29.31 -5.44 -12.34
N ILE A 16 -28.16 -6.03 -12.72
CA ILE A 16 -27.54 -5.90 -14.06
C ILE A 16 -28.54 -6.13 -15.22
N ASN A 17 -29.65 -6.82 -14.97
CA ASN A 17 -30.75 -7.06 -15.92
C ASN A 17 -31.62 -5.82 -16.29
N PHE A 18 -31.39 -4.64 -15.72
CA PHE A 18 -32.11 -3.40 -16.08
C PHE A 18 -31.24 -2.32 -16.73
N TRP A 19 -29.92 -2.54 -16.81
CA TRP A 19 -28.99 -1.70 -17.56
C TRP A 19 -29.14 -1.86 -19.08
N ASP A 20 -29.99 -2.79 -19.49
CA ASP A 20 -30.33 -3.11 -20.88
C ASP A 20 -31.38 -2.14 -21.49
N PHE A 21 -32.01 -1.23 -20.71
CA PHE A 21 -33.16 -0.47 -21.23
C PHE A 21 -33.35 1.02 -20.92
N ASP A 22 -32.56 1.71 -20.11
CA ASP A 22 -32.52 3.20 -20.19
C ASP A 22 -31.33 3.85 -19.44
N GLN A 23 -30.76 4.89 -20.05
CA GLN A 23 -29.84 5.92 -19.52
C GLN A 23 -28.41 5.53 -19.08
N GLY A 24 -28.10 4.27 -18.78
CA GLY A 24 -26.72 3.79 -18.63
C GLY A 24 -26.14 3.42 -19.99
N ASN A 25 -25.19 4.19 -20.52
CA ASN A 25 -24.59 4.02 -21.86
C ASN A 25 -23.67 2.78 -22.00
N ASP A 26 -23.96 1.71 -21.26
CA ASP A 26 -23.25 0.45 -21.22
C ASP A 26 -23.70 -0.41 -22.41
N LEU A 27 -22.90 -0.40 -23.48
CA LEU A 27 -23.01 -1.32 -24.63
C LEU A 27 -22.12 -2.57 -24.43
N ASP A 28 -21.57 -2.74 -23.24
CA ASP A 28 -20.48 -3.66 -22.93
C ASP A 28 -20.91 -4.79 -22.00
N ASN A 29 -22.14 -4.75 -21.50
CA ASN A 29 -22.82 -5.90 -20.93
C ASN A 29 -23.03 -6.95 -22.03
N ASN A 30 -22.55 -8.16 -21.79
CA ASN A 30 -22.69 -9.22 -22.78
C ASN A 30 -24.12 -9.76 -22.77
N TYR A 31 -24.99 -9.16 -23.58
CA TYR A 31 -26.24 -9.77 -24.02
C TYR A 31 -26.32 -9.94 -25.55
N ASP A 32 -25.20 -9.90 -26.27
CA ASP A 32 -25.22 -10.38 -27.65
C ASP A 32 -25.06 -11.91 -27.68
N SER A 33 -26.22 -12.57 -27.73
CA SER A 33 -26.41 -14.00 -27.97
C SER A 33 -25.64 -14.60 -29.18
N ALA A 34 -24.89 -13.81 -29.94
CA ALA A 34 -24.08 -14.23 -31.08
C ALA A 34 -22.55 -14.25 -30.85
N ILE A 35 -22.02 -13.77 -29.70
CA ILE A 35 -20.56 -13.58 -29.51
C ILE A 35 -20.00 -14.23 -28.23
N VAL A 36 -20.48 -15.44 -27.90
CA VAL A 36 -19.78 -16.35 -26.98
C VAL A 36 -18.98 -17.32 -27.84
N ASP A 37 -17.64 -17.29 -27.76
CA ASP A 37 -16.82 -18.41 -28.27
C ASP A 37 -17.04 -19.60 -27.33
N PRO A 38 -17.81 -20.64 -27.75
CA PRO A 38 -18.16 -21.75 -26.88
C PRO A 38 -16.96 -22.62 -26.51
N ALA A 39 -15.79 -22.40 -27.13
CA ALA A 39 -14.58 -23.19 -26.91
C ALA A 39 -13.65 -22.61 -25.83
N LEU A 40 -13.78 -21.32 -25.49
CA LEU A 40 -12.89 -20.65 -24.52
C LEU A 40 -13.54 -20.33 -23.17
N ASP A 41 -14.88 -20.20 -23.12
CA ASP A 41 -15.58 -19.96 -21.87
C ASP A 41 -16.99 -20.60 -21.90
N PRO A 42 -17.15 -21.86 -21.42
CA PRO A 42 -18.46 -22.51 -21.39
C PRO A 42 -19.30 -21.91 -20.26
N VAL A 43 -19.88 -20.74 -20.49
CA VAL A 43 -20.91 -20.19 -19.60
C VAL A 43 -22.24 -20.90 -19.90
N PRO A 44 -22.87 -21.59 -18.93
CA PRO A 44 -24.14 -22.28 -19.17
C PRO A 44 -25.21 -21.30 -19.62
N GLU A 45 -26.02 -21.67 -20.63
CA GLU A 45 -27.23 -20.94 -21.03
C GLU A 45 -28.05 -20.57 -19.78
N GLY A 46 -28.15 -19.27 -19.48
CA GLY A 46 -28.86 -18.74 -18.31
C GLY A 46 -27.98 -18.07 -17.24
N SER A 47 -26.67 -17.97 -17.43
CA SER A 47 -25.76 -17.25 -16.54
C SER A 47 -25.79 -15.74 -16.78
N GLN A 48 -26.78 -15.03 -16.21
CA GLN A 48 -26.60 -13.60 -15.98
C GLN A 48 -25.39 -13.45 -15.03
N MET A 49 -24.44 -12.55 -15.31
CA MET A 49 -23.46 -12.14 -14.31
C MET A 49 -24.24 -11.47 -13.16
N TYR A 50 -24.53 -12.23 -12.11
CA TYR A 50 -25.20 -11.74 -10.89
C TYR A 50 -24.19 -11.15 -9.90
N GLU A 51 -23.07 -10.64 -10.40
CA GLU A 51 -22.01 -10.11 -9.57
C GLU A 51 -22.36 -8.68 -9.16
N VAL A 52 -22.34 -8.42 -7.85
CA VAL A 52 -22.71 -7.11 -7.31
C VAL A 52 -21.52 -6.17 -7.46
N PRO A 53 -21.64 -5.06 -8.20
CA PRO A 53 -20.55 -4.09 -8.31
C PRO A 53 -20.19 -3.55 -6.93
N LEU A 54 -18.89 -3.52 -6.64
CA LEU A 54 -18.38 -2.84 -5.46
C LEU A 54 -18.03 -1.40 -5.86
N TYR A 55 -18.83 -0.43 -5.40
CA TYR A 55 -18.59 0.99 -5.67
C TYR A 55 -17.80 1.65 -4.55
N GLN A 56 -16.97 2.64 -4.89
CA GLN A 56 -16.20 3.44 -3.94
C GLN A 56 -17.09 4.06 -2.84
N ASP A 57 -18.18 4.76 -3.21
CA ASP A 57 -19.20 5.22 -2.27
C ASP A 57 -20.54 5.47 -2.98
N ALA A 58 -21.36 4.42 -3.08
CA ALA A 58 -22.68 4.51 -3.72
C ALA A 58 -23.64 5.49 -3.00
N ASN A 59 -23.50 5.70 -1.70
CA ASN A 59 -24.38 6.59 -0.92
C ASN A 59 -24.09 8.07 -1.21
N GLN A 60 -22.87 8.39 -1.65
CA GLN A 60 -22.46 9.71 -2.09
C GLN A 60 -22.47 9.88 -3.61
N HIS A 61 -23.05 8.91 -4.33
CA HIS A 61 -23.06 8.86 -5.79
C HIS A 61 -21.66 8.74 -6.44
N ASN A 62 -20.68 8.20 -5.70
CA ASN A 62 -19.38 7.80 -6.26
C ASN A 62 -19.44 6.34 -6.71
N TYR A 63 -19.79 6.14 -7.98
CA TYR A 63 -19.95 4.83 -8.62
C TYR A 63 -18.71 4.34 -9.37
N GLN A 64 -17.54 4.92 -9.13
CA GLN A 64 -16.30 4.30 -9.57
C GLN A 64 -16.17 2.93 -8.89
N LEU A 65 -15.70 1.93 -9.62
CA LEU A 65 -15.52 0.58 -9.08
C LEU A 65 -14.41 0.59 -8.01
N GLN A 66 -14.53 -0.29 -7.04
CA GLN A 66 -13.42 -0.69 -6.19
C GLN A 66 -12.52 -1.66 -6.96
N CYS A 67 -11.24 -1.70 -6.61
CA CYS A 67 -10.24 -2.62 -7.18
C CYS A 67 -10.59 -4.11 -7.07
N ALA A 68 -11.41 -4.47 -6.08
CA ALA A 68 -11.90 -5.82 -5.82
C ALA A 68 -13.29 -6.05 -6.43
N SER A 69 -13.84 -5.07 -7.15
CA SER A 69 -15.14 -5.21 -7.78
C SER A 69 -15.09 -6.32 -8.83
N PRO A 70 -16.06 -7.24 -8.83
CA PRO A 70 -16.17 -8.25 -9.88
C PRO A 70 -16.51 -7.65 -11.26
N CYS A 71 -16.94 -6.38 -11.29
CA CYS A 71 -17.17 -5.62 -12.53
C CYS A 71 -15.90 -4.99 -13.12
N LEU A 72 -14.76 -5.06 -12.42
CA LEU A 72 -13.49 -4.55 -12.94
C LEU A 72 -13.02 -5.47 -14.07
N ASP A 73 -12.64 -4.90 -15.22
CA ASP A 73 -12.17 -5.59 -16.43
C ASP A 73 -13.11 -6.73 -16.90
N ALA A 74 -14.42 -6.55 -16.70
CA ALA A 74 -15.42 -7.62 -16.87
C ALA A 74 -16.33 -7.43 -18.09
N GLY A 75 -16.17 -6.34 -18.83
CA GLY A 75 -17.05 -5.98 -19.94
C GLY A 75 -16.80 -6.79 -21.22
N ASN A 76 -17.47 -6.45 -22.30
CA ASN A 76 -17.33 -7.15 -23.57
C ASN A 76 -15.84 -7.19 -24.02
N PRO A 77 -15.24 -8.39 -24.25
CA PRO A 77 -13.84 -8.50 -24.70
C PRO A 77 -13.54 -7.82 -26.04
N TYR A 78 -14.57 -7.54 -26.85
CA TYR A 78 -14.43 -6.89 -28.16
C TYR A 78 -14.56 -5.37 -28.11
N SER A 79 -14.91 -4.81 -26.97
CA SER A 79 -15.06 -3.37 -26.80
C SER A 79 -13.71 -2.68 -26.61
N ASP A 80 -13.63 -1.43 -27.08
CA ASP A 80 -12.42 -0.63 -26.97
C ASP A 80 -12.23 -0.11 -25.53
N TYR A 81 -11.22 -0.64 -24.85
CA TYR A 81 -10.84 -0.26 -23.49
C TYR A 81 -9.77 0.85 -23.46
N SER A 82 -9.27 1.33 -24.61
CA SER A 82 -8.09 2.20 -24.69
C SER A 82 -8.23 3.55 -24.01
N MET A 83 -9.46 3.96 -23.72
CA MET A 83 -9.78 5.19 -22.99
C MET A 83 -9.71 5.03 -21.47
N GLU A 84 -9.64 3.80 -20.95
CA GLU A 84 -9.48 3.55 -19.52
C GLU A 84 -8.04 3.81 -19.05
N PRO A 85 -7.82 4.35 -17.83
CA PRO A 85 -6.49 4.63 -17.33
C PRO A 85 -5.65 3.37 -17.16
N LEU A 86 -4.40 3.39 -17.60
CA LEU A 86 -3.45 2.31 -17.34
C LEU A 86 -3.10 2.24 -15.84
N PRO A 87 -2.88 1.03 -15.30
CA PRO A 87 -3.23 -0.28 -15.89
C PRO A 87 -4.74 -0.51 -16.02
N ASN A 88 -5.21 -1.05 -17.16
CA ASN A 88 -6.65 -1.21 -17.51
C ASN A 88 -7.04 -2.65 -17.88
N GLY A 89 -6.22 -3.63 -17.48
CA GLY A 89 -6.57 -5.05 -17.57
C GLY A 89 -6.75 -5.61 -18.99
N GLU A 90 -6.52 -4.79 -20.02
CA GLU A 90 -6.80 -5.09 -21.44
C GLU A 90 -8.28 -5.45 -21.72
N ARG A 91 -9.19 -5.08 -20.82
CA ARG A 91 -10.62 -5.36 -20.96
C ARG A 91 -11.43 -4.25 -20.28
N ILE A 92 -12.47 -3.78 -20.95
CA ILE A 92 -13.27 -2.66 -20.46
C ILE A 92 -13.95 -3.01 -19.13
N ASN A 93 -14.02 -2.07 -18.20
CA ASN A 93 -14.79 -2.19 -16.97
C ASN A 93 -16.30 -2.21 -17.28
N LEU A 94 -17.10 -2.92 -16.48
CA LEU A 94 -18.56 -2.83 -16.55
C LEU A 94 -19.09 -1.63 -15.75
N GLY A 95 -20.16 -1.00 -16.24
CA GLY A 95 -20.87 0.08 -15.55
C GLY A 95 -20.53 1.49 -16.04
N ALA A 96 -21.00 2.51 -15.32
CA ALA A 96 -21.09 3.91 -15.78
C ALA A 96 -19.78 4.58 -16.21
N TYR A 97 -18.64 4.08 -15.76
CA TYR A 97 -17.30 4.62 -16.06
C TYR A 97 -16.49 3.75 -17.01
N GLY A 98 -17.01 2.58 -17.41
CA GLY A 98 -16.37 1.69 -18.38
C GLY A 98 -16.07 2.40 -19.70
N GLY A 99 -14.88 2.19 -20.24
CA GLY A 99 -14.44 2.80 -21.50
C GLY A 99 -14.18 4.31 -21.42
N THR A 100 -14.05 4.87 -20.21
CA THR A 100 -13.80 6.30 -20.01
C THR A 100 -12.48 6.56 -19.29
N PRO A 101 -11.89 7.77 -19.39
CA PRO A 101 -10.72 8.18 -18.62
C PRO A 101 -10.91 8.24 -17.09
N TRP A 102 -12.11 7.94 -16.61
CA TRP A 102 -12.45 7.92 -15.18
C TRP A 102 -12.75 6.52 -14.69
N ALA A 103 -12.56 5.51 -15.52
CA ALA A 103 -12.62 4.11 -15.11
C ALA A 103 -11.60 3.83 -13.99
N THR A 104 -11.96 2.92 -13.09
CA THR A 104 -11.04 2.45 -12.06
C THR A 104 -9.94 1.64 -12.72
N LYS A 105 -8.69 1.88 -12.31
CA LYS A 105 -7.53 1.12 -12.79
C LYS A 105 -7.61 -0.33 -12.33
N THR A 106 -7.13 -1.24 -13.15
CA THR A 106 -6.83 -2.61 -12.75
C THR A 106 -5.64 -2.63 -11.83
N ASP A 107 -5.83 -3.15 -10.62
CA ASP A 107 -4.66 -3.44 -9.81
C ASP A 107 -3.89 -4.63 -10.41
N ILE A 108 -2.73 -4.38 -10.99
CA ILE A 108 -1.74 -5.41 -11.37
C ILE A 108 -0.36 -5.09 -10.78
N LEU A 109 -0.25 -3.96 -10.09
CA LEU A 109 1.01 -3.46 -9.59
C LEU A 109 1.01 -3.60 -8.08
N PRO A 110 2.16 -3.92 -7.49
CA PRO A 110 2.27 -3.84 -6.05
C PRO A 110 2.20 -2.37 -5.58
N PRO A 111 1.93 -2.14 -4.28
CA PRO A 111 1.93 -0.80 -3.70
C PRO A 111 3.19 0.01 -4.07
N ASP A 112 2.99 1.29 -4.42
CA ASP A 112 4.06 2.15 -4.94
C ASP A 112 5.17 2.33 -3.90
N PRO A 113 6.41 1.88 -4.17
CA PRO A 113 7.50 2.02 -3.23
C PRO A 113 7.87 3.48 -2.92
N ASN A 114 7.54 4.44 -3.78
CA ASN A 114 7.77 5.87 -3.51
C ASN A 114 6.74 6.46 -2.54
N ASN A 115 5.62 5.78 -2.33
CA ASN A 115 4.56 6.17 -1.40
C ASN A 115 4.42 5.19 -0.23
N CYS A 116 5.37 4.26 -0.10
CA CYS A 116 5.55 3.40 1.05
C CYS A 116 6.75 3.89 1.87
N ALA A 117 6.64 3.84 3.19
CA ALA A 117 7.73 4.12 4.11
C ALA A 117 7.55 3.37 5.43
N ILE A 118 8.68 3.09 6.06
CA ILE A 118 8.78 2.66 7.46
C ILE A 118 9.62 3.70 8.20
N ARG A 119 9.29 3.95 9.46
CA ARG A 119 10.05 4.79 10.37
C ARG A 119 10.20 4.11 11.71
N ILE A 120 11.42 4.03 12.21
CA ILE A 120 11.70 3.47 13.54
C ILE A 120 11.42 4.54 14.59
N MET A 121 10.58 4.19 15.54
CA MET A 121 10.13 5.02 16.66
C MET A 121 10.65 4.41 17.97
N VAL A 122 11.28 5.24 18.79
CA VAL A 122 11.79 4.84 20.11
C VAL A 122 11.40 5.86 21.17
N ASN A 123 11.27 5.40 22.42
CA ASN A 123 10.91 6.27 23.55
C ASN A 123 11.92 7.38 23.80
N SER A 124 13.21 7.11 23.52
CA SER A 124 14.29 8.08 23.64
C SER A 124 15.23 7.93 22.46
N ILE A 125 15.37 9.00 21.69
CA ILE A 125 16.28 9.07 20.55
C ILE A 125 17.37 10.08 20.83
N HIS A 126 18.63 9.68 20.68
CA HIS A 126 19.74 10.61 20.62
C HIS A 126 20.07 10.89 19.16
N ILE A 127 20.32 12.15 18.81
CA ILE A 127 20.67 12.56 17.45
C ILE A 127 22.00 13.30 17.53
N ASP A 128 23.00 12.82 16.79
CA ASP A 128 24.30 13.48 16.72
C ASP A 128 24.22 14.77 15.85
N PRO A 129 25.28 15.60 15.84
CA PRO A 129 25.31 16.80 14.99
C PRO A 129 25.19 16.54 13.48
N ASN A 130 25.39 15.30 13.03
CA ASN A 130 25.24 14.89 11.63
C ASN A 130 23.85 14.31 11.32
N GLY A 131 22.95 14.23 12.31
CA GLY A 131 21.61 13.68 12.16
C GLY A 131 21.51 12.16 12.34
N VAL A 132 22.58 11.48 12.74
CA VAL A 132 22.60 10.05 13.02
C VAL A 132 21.82 9.77 14.30
N LYS A 133 20.91 8.79 14.22
CA LYS A 133 19.99 8.43 15.30
C LYS A 133 20.50 7.23 16.09
N TYR A 134 20.45 7.36 17.41
CA TYR A 134 20.87 6.33 18.36
C TYR A 134 19.74 5.99 19.33
N THR A 135 19.70 4.72 19.73
CA THR A 135 18.84 4.21 20.80
C THR A 135 19.62 3.24 21.68
N ASN A 136 19.24 3.12 22.94
CA ASN A 136 19.71 2.08 23.86
C ASN A 136 18.69 0.96 24.06
N SER A 137 17.56 0.99 23.33
CA SER A 137 16.52 -0.03 23.36
C SER A 137 16.55 -0.88 22.10
N ALA A 138 16.62 -2.20 22.28
CA ALA A 138 16.48 -3.17 21.19
C ALA A 138 15.03 -3.36 20.73
N LEU A 139 14.07 -3.01 21.59
CA LEU A 139 12.64 -2.98 21.27
C LEU A 139 12.26 -1.59 20.76
N VAL A 140 11.66 -1.55 19.58
CA VAL A 140 11.24 -0.32 18.90
C VAL A 140 9.80 -0.41 18.43
N ASP A 141 9.13 0.73 18.32
CA ASP A 141 7.87 0.83 17.59
C ASP A 141 8.18 1.20 16.14
N LEU A 142 7.31 0.81 15.22
CA LEU A 142 7.42 1.14 13.80
C LEU A 142 6.23 2.01 13.43
N GLU A 143 6.47 3.16 12.80
CA GLU A 143 5.46 3.95 12.09
C GLU A 143 5.51 3.54 10.60
N LEU A 144 4.35 3.19 10.05
CA LEU A 144 4.20 2.65 8.71
C LEU A 144 3.32 3.58 7.88
N ILE A 145 3.78 3.87 6.67
CA ILE A 145 3.08 4.67 5.69
C ILE A 145 3.02 3.83 4.43
N ALA A 146 1.83 3.59 3.90
CA ALA A 146 1.66 2.91 2.64
C ALA A 146 0.37 3.42 2.00
N PHE A 147 0.44 3.67 0.70
CA PHE A 147 -0.69 4.12 -0.08
C PHE A 147 -0.74 3.29 -1.35
N ASP A 148 -1.95 2.93 -1.73
CA ASP A 148 -2.23 2.25 -2.97
C ASP A 148 -3.66 2.57 -3.41
N ASP A 149 -3.90 2.65 -4.73
CA ASP A 149 -5.20 2.97 -5.31
C ASP A 149 -6.25 1.88 -4.96
N CYS A 150 -5.78 0.68 -4.62
CA CYS A 150 -6.55 -0.52 -4.33
C CYS A 150 -6.55 -0.86 -2.83
N GLY A 151 -5.89 -0.03 -2.03
CA GLY A 151 -5.79 -0.16 -0.59
C GLY A 151 -4.76 -1.19 -0.13
N ILE A 152 -4.28 -1.01 1.09
CA ILE A 152 -3.28 -1.87 1.72
C ILE A 152 -3.98 -2.82 2.69
N THR A 153 -3.67 -4.12 2.60
CA THR A 153 -4.30 -5.17 3.42
C THR A 153 -3.37 -5.74 4.47
N GLU A 154 -2.13 -6.07 4.12
CA GLU A 154 -1.16 -6.68 5.03
C GLU A 154 0.21 -6.00 5.01
N MET A 155 1.01 -6.32 6.02
CA MET A 155 2.40 -5.93 6.14
C MET A 155 3.24 -7.07 6.73
N THR A 156 4.54 -7.07 6.44
CA THR A 156 5.51 -8.00 7.02
C THR A 156 6.85 -7.30 7.22
N PHE A 157 7.63 -7.77 8.20
CA PHE A 157 8.88 -7.16 8.64
C PHE A 157 10.04 -8.15 8.63
N LYS A 158 11.26 -7.63 8.59
CA LYS A 158 12.47 -8.40 8.91
C LYS A 158 13.61 -7.48 9.35
N ASN A 159 14.55 -8.06 10.08
CA ASN A 159 15.86 -7.47 10.27
C ASN A 159 16.78 -7.82 9.09
N ASN A 160 17.93 -7.15 9.03
CA ASN A 160 18.93 -7.42 8.00
C ASN A 160 19.43 -8.87 8.04
N GLY A 161 19.47 -9.54 6.89
CA GLY A 161 19.92 -10.94 6.80
C GLY A 161 18.94 -11.99 7.30
N GLU A 162 17.79 -11.60 7.86
CA GLU A 162 16.77 -12.52 8.36
C GLU A 162 15.67 -12.82 7.33
N ALA A 163 14.89 -13.86 7.61
CA ALA A 163 13.67 -14.16 6.87
C ALA A 163 12.55 -13.16 7.23
N TRP A 164 11.58 -13.01 6.33
CA TRP A 164 10.37 -12.23 6.59
C TRP A 164 9.52 -12.88 7.69
N SER A 165 8.94 -12.06 8.56
CA SER A 165 7.93 -12.50 9.52
C SER A 165 6.67 -12.98 8.80
N SER A 166 5.79 -13.68 9.53
CA SER A 166 4.44 -13.95 9.03
C SER A 166 3.73 -12.61 8.70
N PRO A 167 2.98 -12.53 7.58
CA PRO A 167 2.13 -11.39 7.28
C PRO A 167 1.13 -11.13 8.41
N ILE A 168 0.87 -9.84 8.66
CA ILE A 168 -0.14 -9.38 9.61
C ILE A 168 -0.97 -8.27 8.95
N PRO A 169 -2.21 -8.01 9.41
CA PRO A 169 -3.03 -6.92 8.89
C PRO A 169 -2.29 -5.58 8.98
N PHE A 170 -2.47 -4.74 7.96
CA PHE A 170 -1.87 -3.42 7.92
C PHE A 170 -2.33 -2.56 9.10
N SER A 171 -1.36 -1.90 9.73
CA SER A 171 -1.58 -0.89 10.77
C SER A 171 -0.51 0.18 10.61
N SER A 172 -0.88 1.45 10.79
CA SER A 172 0.08 2.57 10.73
C SER A 172 1.10 2.56 11.86
N ILE A 173 0.87 1.76 12.92
CA ILE A 173 1.81 1.57 14.02
C ILE A 173 1.91 0.07 14.36
N TYR A 174 3.14 -0.44 14.43
CA TYR A 174 3.48 -1.72 15.05
C TYR A 174 4.29 -1.46 16.33
N ARG A 175 4.04 -2.21 17.40
CA ARG A 175 4.70 -1.97 18.70
C ARG A 175 5.57 -3.14 19.12
N GLY A 176 6.75 -2.82 19.66
CA GLY A 176 7.65 -3.81 20.24
C GLY A 176 8.32 -4.74 19.22
N TRP A 177 8.71 -4.21 18.06
CA TRP A 177 9.60 -4.93 17.14
C TRP A 177 10.97 -5.10 17.78
N GLU A 178 11.49 -6.33 17.79
CA GLU A 178 12.82 -6.64 18.29
C GLU A 178 13.85 -6.55 17.16
N MET A 179 14.71 -5.53 17.24
CA MET A 179 15.78 -5.36 16.27
C MET A 179 16.89 -6.37 16.50
N ASN A 180 17.51 -6.82 15.41
CA ASN A 180 18.75 -7.57 15.51
C ASN A 180 19.88 -6.62 15.95
N THR A 181 20.39 -6.84 17.15
CA THR A 181 21.47 -6.06 17.78
C THR A 181 22.79 -6.83 17.83
N GLU A 182 22.89 -7.99 17.18
CA GLU A 182 24.09 -8.81 17.13
C GLU A 182 25.12 -8.19 16.17
N THR A 183 25.74 -7.09 16.60
CA THR A 183 26.84 -6.45 15.89
C THR A 183 28.09 -6.46 16.77
N VAL A 184 29.26 -6.63 16.15
CA VAL A 184 30.57 -6.41 16.82
C VAL A 184 30.93 -4.92 16.92
N ASP A 185 30.15 -4.05 16.25
CA ASP A 185 30.36 -2.61 16.21
C ASP A 185 29.06 -1.89 16.55
N TYR A 186 28.99 -1.33 17.76
CA TYR A 186 27.85 -0.54 18.24
C TYR A 186 27.60 0.75 17.41
N HIS A 187 28.42 1.04 16.40
CA HIS A 187 28.17 2.12 15.43
C HIS A 187 27.58 1.60 14.10
N ALA A 188 27.45 0.28 13.92
CA ALA A 188 26.81 -0.28 12.75
C ALA A 188 25.28 -0.08 12.83
N PRO A 189 24.62 0.34 11.74
CA PRO A 189 23.18 0.53 11.74
C PRO A 189 22.44 -0.80 11.83
N CYS A 190 21.50 -0.90 12.76
CA CYS A 190 20.42 -1.87 12.70
C CYS A 190 19.47 -1.45 11.57
N VAL A 191 19.19 -2.36 10.63
CA VAL A 191 18.29 -2.10 9.50
C VAL A 191 17.03 -2.94 9.67
N VAL A 192 15.87 -2.28 9.66
CA VAL A 192 14.56 -2.92 9.67
C VAL A 192 13.90 -2.69 8.32
N TYR A 193 13.41 -3.77 7.72
CA TYR A 193 12.68 -3.72 6.46
C TYR A 193 11.19 -3.98 6.70
N ALA A 194 10.36 -3.33 5.88
CA ALA A 194 8.94 -3.64 5.74
C ALA A 194 8.58 -3.81 4.27
N ARG A 195 7.49 -4.55 4.01
CA ARG A 195 6.77 -4.52 2.73
C ARG A 195 5.28 -4.70 2.98
N PHE A 196 4.49 -4.28 2.01
CA PHE A 196 3.04 -4.17 2.11
C PHE A 196 2.37 -4.96 0.99
N SER A 197 1.17 -5.48 1.23
CA SER A 197 0.36 -6.10 0.18
C SER A 197 -0.98 -5.40 0.00
N ASP A 198 -1.51 -5.51 -1.21
CA ASP A 198 -2.86 -5.08 -1.58
C ASP A 198 -3.90 -6.22 -1.41
N ALA A 199 -5.14 -5.98 -1.81
CA ALA A 199 -6.20 -6.99 -1.74
C ALA A 199 -6.07 -8.12 -2.79
N LYS A 200 -5.23 -7.94 -3.81
CA LYS A 200 -4.94 -8.94 -4.84
C LYS A 200 -3.70 -9.78 -4.51
N GLY A 201 -3.01 -9.47 -3.43
CA GLY A 201 -1.84 -10.20 -2.93
C GLY A 201 -0.52 -9.79 -3.57
N ASN A 202 -0.46 -8.66 -4.30
CA ASN A 202 0.82 -8.16 -4.80
C ASN A 202 1.60 -7.52 -3.65
N TRP A 203 2.91 -7.75 -3.60
CA TRP A 203 3.77 -7.24 -2.53
C TRP A 203 4.66 -6.10 -3.04
N SER A 204 4.69 -4.99 -2.29
CA SER A 204 5.60 -3.86 -2.52
C SER A 204 7.06 -4.30 -2.57
N ALA A 205 7.90 -3.49 -3.22
CA ALA A 205 9.32 -3.54 -2.95
C ALA A 205 9.56 -3.24 -1.45
N PRO A 206 10.61 -3.81 -0.83
CA PRO A 206 10.89 -3.55 0.57
C PRO A 206 11.31 -2.10 0.78
N VAL A 207 10.73 -1.47 1.80
CA VAL A 207 11.18 -0.21 2.36
C VAL A 207 12.01 -0.49 3.60
N ALA A 208 12.91 0.42 3.97
CA ALA A 208 13.77 0.24 5.13
C ALA A 208 13.98 1.54 5.90
N ASP A 209 14.24 1.41 7.19
CA ASP A 209 14.78 2.47 8.02
C ASP A 209 15.91 1.91 8.90
N THR A 210 16.74 2.80 9.40
CA THR A 210 17.95 2.45 10.14
C THR A 210 18.08 3.24 11.43
N ILE A 211 18.60 2.59 12.46
CA ILE A 211 18.99 3.23 13.71
C ILE A 211 20.25 2.57 14.25
N ILE A 212 21.09 3.31 14.96
CA ILE A 212 22.24 2.73 15.65
C ILE A 212 21.82 2.31 17.06
N TYR A 213 22.15 1.07 17.43
CA TYR A 213 21.96 0.57 18.79
C TYR A 213 23.23 0.74 19.62
N ASP A 214 23.18 1.64 20.59
CA ASP A 214 24.25 1.85 21.57
C ASP A 214 23.73 1.57 22.99
N PRO A 215 24.00 0.38 23.54
CA PRO A 215 23.62 0.04 24.92
C PRO A 215 24.61 0.55 25.97
N LEU A 216 25.75 1.12 25.56
CA LEU A 216 26.83 1.42 26.49
C LEU A 216 26.60 2.77 27.18
N PRO A 217 26.69 2.85 28.51
CA PRO A 217 26.71 4.13 29.19
C PRO A 217 28.00 4.91 28.83
N PRO A 218 27.98 6.25 28.89
CA PRO A 218 29.18 7.06 28.66
C PRO A 218 30.33 6.64 29.58
N GLN A 219 31.51 6.41 29.01
CA GLN A 219 32.70 6.02 29.78
C GLN A 219 33.60 7.23 30.05
N ILE A 220 33.78 7.58 31.33
CA ILE A 220 34.74 8.60 31.76
C ILE A 220 36.11 7.92 31.91
N HIS A 221 37.06 8.29 31.05
CA HIS A 221 38.39 7.67 31.02
C HIS A 221 39.39 8.32 31.99
N SER A 222 39.27 9.63 32.24
CA SER A 222 39.79 10.39 33.38
C SER A 222 39.63 11.89 33.08
N ILE A 223 39.51 12.71 34.12
CA ILE A 223 39.70 14.16 34.02
C ILE A 223 40.89 14.47 34.92
N THR A 224 42.02 14.84 34.35
CA THR A 224 43.17 15.35 35.10
C THR A 224 43.20 16.87 35.02
N ILE A 225 43.37 17.52 36.16
CA ILE A 225 43.59 18.96 36.27
C ILE A 225 45.05 19.14 36.66
N ASN A 226 45.87 19.82 35.86
CA ASN A 226 47.29 20.12 36.14
C ASN A 226 48.05 18.94 36.80
N ASP A 227 48.24 17.84 36.06
CA ASP A 227 48.92 16.62 36.54
C ASP A 227 48.30 15.95 37.78
N GLY A 228 46.99 16.13 38.00
CA GLY A 228 46.25 15.49 39.09
C GLY A 228 46.12 16.34 40.35
N ALA A 229 46.27 17.66 40.24
CA ALA A 229 45.97 18.59 41.31
C ALA A 229 44.49 18.49 41.71
N GLU A 230 44.21 18.41 43.02
CA GLU A 230 42.84 18.42 43.56
C GLU A 230 42.12 19.75 43.31
N TYR A 231 42.90 20.85 43.23
CA TYR A 231 42.42 22.21 43.00
C TYR A 231 43.44 22.99 42.18
N THR A 232 42.99 23.92 41.33
CA THR A 232 43.85 24.91 40.69
C THR A 232 43.21 26.29 40.72
N ASN A 233 44.03 27.32 40.91
CA ASN A 233 43.68 28.71 40.67
C ASN A 233 44.35 29.27 39.40
N SER A 234 45.03 28.39 38.63
CA SER A 234 45.58 28.74 37.32
C SER A 234 44.45 28.87 36.31
N THR A 235 44.42 29.98 35.57
CA THR A 235 43.50 30.18 34.45
C THR A 235 43.98 29.50 33.16
N GLN A 236 45.15 28.85 33.21
CA GLN A 236 45.64 27.94 32.18
C GLN A 236 45.69 26.52 32.75
N VAL A 237 45.05 25.59 32.06
CA VAL A 237 44.99 24.14 32.34
C VAL A 237 45.44 23.38 31.11
#